data_AF-A0A377UZF0-F1
#
_entry.id   AF-A0A377UZF0-F1
#
_cell.length_a   1.000
_cell.length_b   1.000
_cell.length_c   1.000
_cell.angle_alpha   90.00
_cell.angle_beta   90.00
_cell.angle_gamma   90.00
#
_symmetry.space_group_name_H-M   'P 1'
#
loop_
_entity.id
_entity.type
_entity.pdbx_description
1 polymer ?
#
loop_
_entity_poly.entity_id
_entity_poly.type
_entity_poly.pdbx_seq_one_letter_code
_entity_poly.pdbx_strand_id
1 'polypeptide(L)'
;MPAAFLLSLVLRASQGSATVAILTTSGLLSQAVVGLEPLQLVLVTLATCFGSLGLSHVNDAGFWVVTRYLGLSVPDGLKTWTVLTTIMGVTGFLITWLLWFAL
;
A
#
# COMPACT_ATOMS: atom_id res chain seq x y z
N MET A 1 -5.45 7.18 -9.87
CA MET A 1 -4.12 6.93 -9.27
C MET A 1 -4.06 7.29 -7.77
N PRO A 2 -4.14 8.56 -7.32
CA PRO A 2 -4.02 8.87 -5.88
C PRO A 2 -5.07 8.19 -5.00
N ALA A 3 -6.32 8.11 -5.46
CA ALA A 3 -7.40 7.43 -4.73
C ALA A 3 -7.10 5.95 -4.46
N ALA A 4 -6.53 5.23 -5.43
CA ALA A 4 -6.15 3.81 -5.30
C ALA A 4 -5.09 3.60 -4.21
N PHE A 5 -4.07 4.44 -4.21
CA PHE A 5 -3.03 4.41 -3.18
C PHE A 5 -3.58 4.77 -1.79
N LEU A 6 -4.29 5.90 -1.67
CA LEU A 6 -4.76 6.41 -0.39
C LEU A 6 -5.81 5.53 0.25
N LEU A 7 -6.78 5.02 -0.51
CA LEU A 7 -7.80 4.11 0.01
C LEU A 7 -7.15 2.82 0.53
N SER A 8 -6.24 2.24 -0.24
CA SER A 8 -5.54 1.02 0.18
C SER A 8 -4.66 1.25 1.40
N LEU A 9 -3.96 2.38 1.47
CA LEU A 9 -3.13 2.77 2.60
C LEU A 9 -3.95 2.93 3.89
N VAL A 10 -5.08 3.65 3.82
CA VAL A 10 -5.94 3.87 5.00
C VAL A 10 -6.59 2.57 5.45
N LEU A 11 -7.04 1.73 4.53
CA LEU A 11 -7.57 0.41 4.86
C LEU A 11 -6.49 -0.45 5.50
N ARG A 12 -5.29 -0.49 4.93
CA ARG A 12 -4.15 -1.21 5.51
C ARG A 12 -3.83 -0.74 6.92
N ALA A 13 -3.76 0.58 7.14
CA ALA A 13 -3.51 1.15 8.46
C ALA A 13 -4.64 0.83 9.45
N SER A 14 -5.88 0.67 8.99
CA SER A 14 -7.01 0.37 9.87
C SER A 14 -7.07 -1.11 10.28
N GLN A 15 -6.90 -2.01 9.31
CA GLN A 15 -7.20 -3.44 9.50
C GLN A 15 -6.00 -4.38 9.34
N GLY A 16 -4.82 -3.87 9.03
CA GLY A 16 -3.57 -4.62 9.12
C GLY A 16 -3.40 -5.78 8.15
N SER A 17 -4.21 -5.95 7.10
CA SER A 17 -4.00 -6.96 6.04
C SER A 17 -3.82 -6.31 4.68
N ALA A 18 -2.69 -6.58 4.01
CA ALA A 18 -2.40 -6.03 2.69
C ALA A 18 -3.38 -6.58 1.64
N THR A 19 -3.59 -7.90 1.63
CA THR A 19 -4.50 -8.55 0.66
C THR A 19 -5.92 -8.03 0.77
N VAL A 20 -6.45 -7.90 2.00
CA VAL A 20 -7.82 -7.40 2.19
C VAL A 20 -7.91 -5.93 1.80
N ALA A 21 -6.92 -5.10 2.17
CA ALA A 21 -6.88 -3.70 1.75
C ALA A 21 -6.86 -3.54 0.22
N ILE A 22 -6.10 -4.39 -0.49
CA ILE A 22 -6.09 -4.43 -1.97
C ILE A 22 -7.47 -4.80 -2.50
N LEU A 23 -8.02 -5.95 -2.08
CA LEU A 23 -9.29 -6.46 -2.61
C LEU A 23 -10.45 -5.48 -2.36
N THR A 24 -10.52 -4.92 -1.15
CA THR A 24 -11.55 -3.92 -0.80
C THR A 24 -11.40 -2.66 -1.65
N THR A 25 -10.19 -2.14 -1.81
CA THR A 25 -9.94 -0.95 -2.65
C THR A 25 -10.30 -1.21 -4.11
N SER A 26 -9.92 -2.37 -4.65
CA SER A 26 -10.25 -2.78 -6.01
C SER A 26 -11.76 -2.88 -6.22
N GLY A 27 -12.51 -3.41 -5.24
CA GLY A 27 -13.97 -3.41 -5.27
C GLY A 27 -14.56 -2.01 -5.31
N LEU A 28 -14.08 -1.10 -4.44
CA LEU A 28 -14.54 0.29 -4.36
C LEU A 28 -14.26 1.08 -5.65
N LEU A 29 -13.16 0.80 -6.33
CA LEU A 29 -12.75 1.50 -7.55
C LEU A 29 -13.22 0.83 -8.84
N SER A 30 -13.93 -0.30 -8.77
CA SER A 30 -14.34 -1.10 -9.94
C SER A 30 -15.03 -0.28 -11.04
N GLN A 31 -15.91 0.66 -10.68
CA GLN A 31 -16.59 1.53 -11.65
C GLN A 31 -15.72 2.71 -12.10
N ALA A 32 -14.82 3.18 -11.24
CA ALA A 32 -13.93 4.32 -11.53
C ALA A 32 -12.82 3.99 -12.54
N VAL A 33 -12.58 2.69 -12.79
CA VAL A 33 -11.56 2.22 -13.74
C VAL A 33 -12.14 1.75 -15.08
N VAL A 34 -13.45 1.85 -15.28
CA VAL A 34 -14.10 1.48 -16.54
C VAL A 34 -13.62 2.42 -17.66
N GLY A 35 -13.25 1.83 -18.80
CA GLY A 35 -12.75 2.59 -19.97
C GLY A 35 -11.27 2.95 -19.91
N LEU A 36 -10.54 2.54 -18.86
CA LEU A 36 -9.08 2.65 -18.85
C LEU A 36 -8.46 1.59 -19.78
N GLU A 37 -7.39 1.98 -20.46
CA GLU A 37 -6.57 1.07 -21.26
C GLU A 37 -5.89 0.00 -20.37
N PRO A 38 -5.51 -1.18 -20.92
CA PRO A 38 -4.92 -2.25 -20.14
C PRO A 38 -3.70 -1.83 -19.29
N LEU A 39 -2.84 -0.97 -19.83
CA LEU A 39 -1.66 -0.50 -19.10
C LEU A 39 -2.02 0.49 -17.99
N GLN A 40 -3.03 1.32 -18.19
CA GLN A 40 -3.57 2.20 -17.16
C GLN A 40 -4.17 1.39 -16.00
N LEU A 41 -4.88 0.30 -16.28
CA LEU A 41 -5.40 -0.62 -15.27
C LEU A 41 -4.29 -1.27 -14.44
N VAL A 42 -3.18 -1.66 -15.08
CA VAL A 42 -2.00 -2.18 -14.38
C VAL A 42 -1.42 -1.12 -13.43
N LEU A 43 -1.26 0.13 -13.88
CA LEU A 43 -0.76 1.20 -13.03
C LEU A 43 -1.66 1.48 -11.83
N VAL A 44 -2.99 1.49 -12.02
CA VAL A 44 -3.95 1.64 -10.90
C VAL A 44 -3.81 0.48 -9.91
N THR A 45 -3.67 -0.74 -10.41
CA THR A 45 -3.48 -1.93 -9.57
C THR A 45 -2.18 -1.84 -8.76
N LEU A 46 -1.08 -1.43 -9.39
CA LEU A 46 0.20 -1.22 -8.70
C LEU A 46 0.09 -0.12 -7.64
N ALA A 47 -0.59 0.99 -7.93
CA ALA A 47 -0.83 2.05 -6.96
C ALA A 47 -1.59 1.53 -5.72
N THR A 48 -2.60 0.67 -5.92
CA THR A 48 -3.29 -0.03 -4.83
C THR A 48 -2.32 -0.91 -4.03
N CYS A 49 -1.50 -1.73 -4.70
CA CYS A 49 -0.52 -2.58 -4.03
C CYS A 49 0.48 -1.77 -3.18
N PHE A 50 0.99 -0.67 -3.72
CA PHE A 50 1.90 0.21 -2.98
C PHE A 50 1.24 0.90 -1.80
N GLY A 51 -0.06 1.24 -1.89
CA GLY A 51 -0.83 1.73 -0.76
C GLY A 51 -0.90 0.70 0.36
N SER A 52 -1.19 -0.56 0.02
CA SER A 52 -1.27 -1.67 1.00
C SER A 52 0.06 -2.04 1.68
N LEU A 53 1.19 -1.55 1.16
CA LEU A 53 2.51 -1.78 1.73
C LEU A 53 2.79 -0.83 2.90
N GLY A 54 2.34 0.42 2.80
CA GLY A 54 2.64 1.47 3.76
C GLY A 54 1.93 1.29 5.11
N LEU A 55 2.40 2.05 6.11
CA LEU A 55 1.83 2.09 7.47
C LEU A 55 1.65 0.71 8.12
N SER A 56 2.57 -0.23 7.87
CA SER A 56 2.59 -1.51 8.58
C SER A 56 2.97 -1.29 10.06
N HIS A 57 2.01 -1.46 10.97
CA HIS A 57 2.18 -1.25 12.41
C HIS A 57 1.53 -2.37 13.24
N VAL A 58 1.20 -2.12 14.50
CA VAL A 58 0.78 -3.13 15.49
C VAL A 58 -0.43 -4.01 15.11
N ASN A 59 -1.24 -3.63 14.12
CA ASN A 59 -2.36 -4.45 13.64
C ASN A 59 -1.97 -5.39 12.48
N ASP A 60 -0.74 -5.28 11.96
CA ASP A 60 -0.22 -6.09 10.88
C ASP A 60 0.61 -7.27 11.40
N ALA A 61 0.33 -8.47 10.90
CA ALA A 61 1.12 -9.66 11.20
C ALA A 61 2.57 -9.52 10.70
N GLY A 62 2.80 -8.84 9.57
CA GLY A 62 4.13 -8.60 9.01
C GLY A 62 5.03 -7.80 9.96
N PHE A 63 4.49 -6.75 10.60
CA PHE A 63 5.17 -5.97 11.64
C PHE A 63 5.69 -6.88 12.76
N TRP A 64 4.85 -7.80 13.25
CA TRP A 64 5.21 -8.69 14.35
C TRP A 64 6.23 -9.76 13.96
N VAL A 65 6.15 -10.28 12.73
CA VAL A 65 7.14 -11.23 12.21
C VAL A 65 8.53 -10.57 12.19
N VAL A 66 8.63 -9.38 11.62
CA VAL A 66 9.93 -8.70 11.45
C VAL A 66 10.48 -8.20 12.79
N THR A 67 9.65 -7.56 13.62
CA THR A 67 10.13 -7.05 14.92
C THR A 67 10.60 -8.17 15.83
N ARG A 68 9.92 -9.33 15.86
CA ARG A 68 10.36 -10.49 16.66
C ARG A 68 11.61 -11.14 16.09
N TYR A 69 11.69 -11.28 14.77
CA TYR A 69 12.87 -11.87 14.12
C TYR A 69 14.14 -11.02 14.37
N LEU A 70 13.99 -9.70 14.38
CA LEU A 70 15.09 -8.76 14.60
C LEU A 70 15.29 -8.36 16.07
N GLY A 71 14.47 -8.88 17.00
CA GLY A 71 14.54 -8.54 18.42
C GLY A 71 14.22 -7.07 18.76
N LEU A 72 13.41 -6.40 17.92
CA LEU A 72 13.05 -4.99 18.08
C LEU A 72 11.94 -4.80 19.12
N SER A 73 12.04 -3.73 19.92
CA SER A 73 10.91 -3.27 20.73
C SER A 73 9.81 -2.67 19.83
N VAL A 74 8.57 -2.53 20.35
CA VAL A 74 7.47 -1.91 19.59
C VAL A 74 7.81 -0.47 19.15
N PRO A 75 8.32 0.42 20.03
CA PRO A 75 8.75 1.75 19.61
C PRO A 75 9.81 1.73 18.50
N ASP A 76 10.78 0.80 18.56
CA ASP A 76 11.81 0.68 17.53
C ASP A 76 11.22 0.17 16.21
N GLY A 77 10.31 -0.80 16.26
CA GLY A 77 9.56 -1.27 15.10
C GLY A 77 8.78 -0.15 14.42
N LEU A 78 8.08 0.69 15.20
CA LEU A 78 7.34 1.83 14.66
C LEU A 78 8.27 2.87 14.02
N LYS A 79 9.46 3.11 14.59
CA LYS A 79 10.43 4.06 14.05
C LYS A 79 11.23 3.52 12.86
N THR A 80 11.33 2.21 12.71
CA THR A 80 12.15 1.57 11.67
C THR A 80 11.29 0.90 10.62
N TRP A 81 10.60 -0.18 10.96
CA TRP A 81 9.80 -0.97 10.04
C TRP A 81 8.60 -0.22 9.46
N THR A 82 7.82 0.48 10.30
CA THR A 82 6.67 1.26 9.79
C THR A 82 7.13 2.39 8.89
N VAL A 83 8.24 3.05 9.23
CA VAL A 83 8.83 4.11 8.40
C VAL A 83 9.34 3.53 7.08
N LEU A 84 10.10 2.43 7.12
CA LEU A 84 10.64 1.74 5.93
C LEU A 84 9.52 1.34 4.96
N THR A 85 8.51 0.62 5.46
CA THR A 85 7.39 0.14 4.63
C THR A 85 6.60 1.30 4.04
N THR A 86 6.44 2.40 4.78
CA THR A 86 5.81 3.62 4.27
C THR A 86 6.64 4.29 3.18
N ILE A 87 7.96 4.40 3.35
CA ILE A 87 8.86 4.93 2.32
C ILE A 87 8.79 4.07 1.06
N MET A 88 8.82 2.74 1.20
CA MET A 88 8.69 1.82 0.06
C MET A 88 7.36 2.01 -0.66
N GLY A 89 6.25 2.13 0.08
CA GLY A 89 4.92 2.32 -0.50
C GLY A 89 4.81 3.65 -1.25
N VAL A 90 5.23 4.76 -0.62
CA VAL A 90 5.24 6.08 -1.26
C VAL A 90 6.15 6.12 -2.47
N THR A 91 7.35 5.53 -2.40
CA THR A 91 8.30 5.51 -3.51
C THR A 91 7.73 4.77 -4.73
N GLY A 92 7.16 3.57 -4.52
CA GLY A 92 6.52 2.81 -5.59
C GLY A 92 5.32 3.54 -6.19
N PHE A 93 4.50 4.19 -5.36
CA PHE A 93 3.41 5.05 -5.82
C PHE A 93 3.92 6.22 -6.68
N LEU A 94 4.95 6.94 -6.24
CA LEU A 94 5.49 8.06 -7.00
C LEU A 94 6.01 7.61 -8.37
N ILE A 95 6.74 6.49 -8.43
CA ILE A 95 7.23 5.93 -9.71
C ILE A 95 6.06 5.59 -10.63
N THR A 96 5.07 4.84 -10.13
CA THR A 96 3.89 4.45 -10.94
C THR A 96 3.02 5.63 -11.35
N TRP A 97 2.91 6.64 -10.49
CA TRP A 97 2.15 7.85 -10.79
C TRP A 97 2.87 8.74 -11.81
N LEU A 98 4.20 8.80 -11.78
CA LEU A 98 4.97 9.48 -12.83
C LEU A 98 4.82 8.77 -14.18
N LEU A 99 4.88 7.43 -14.19
CA LEU A 99 4.66 6.64 -15.41
C LEU A 99 3.27 6.85 -16.01
N TRP A 100 2.24 7.10 -15.18
CA TRP A 100 0.89 7.41 -15.65
C TRP A 100 0.86 8.62 -16.60
N PHE A 101 1.67 9.64 -16.35
CA PHE A 101 1.71 10.84 -17.20
C PHE A 101 2.51 10.66 -18.49
N ALA A 102 3.25 9.56 -18.61
CA ALA A 102 3.99 9.22 -19.82
C ALA A 102 3.18 8.33 -20.79
N LEU A 103 1.96 7.93 -20.40
CA LEU A 103 1.00 7.15 -21.17
C LEU A 103 -0.14 8.03 -21.69
#